data_AF-A0A535WDZ8-F1
#
_entry.id   AF-A0A535WDZ8-F1
#
_cell.length_a   1.000
_cell.length_b   1.000
_cell.length_c   1.000
_cell.angle_alpha   90.00
_cell.angle_beta   90.00
_cell.angle_gamma   90.00
#
_symmetry.space_group_name_H-M   'P 1'
#
loop_
_entity.id
_entity.type
_entity.pdbx_description
1 polymer ?
#
loop_
_entity_poly.entity_id
_entity_poly.type
_entity_poly.pdbx_seq_one_letter_code
_entity_poly.pdbx_strand_id
1 'polypeptide(L)'
;MTTNSKDLTNLLGRAFGNTAATQLAQAWSIQNGYLVDYAIGVVTHNDAKANGAMSGLVNGFAPQFAQLIRDASQLPLDSVTQLMKQQMLEDKAFIDDVFAQRYPAFYQNLHTAYAQTSQLGDALATQIAQKYPDKFPGDPAAQEVDTRVAMNLLLQEHSYVATMATDAVVAGRSAEKTAAAAAMATNADKLRAAVPGSRTGFDKVWAARDAALLAYASGEAASRPALTDTFVQEFAALWHVDKLPVKAQVDATIRVIDQQRAKSSKALAAADRAAATAMQPIADSAVQR
;
A
#
# COMPACT_ATOMS: atom_id res chain seq x y z
N MET A 1 8.82 -9.03 4.98
CA MET A 1 9.30 -8.14 3.89
C MET A 1 10.08 -8.85 2.77
N THR A 2 10.41 -10.14 2.90
CA THR A 2 11.18 -10.89 1.88
C THR A 2 10.44 -11.07 0.54
N THR A 3 9.11 -11.26 0.56
CA THR A 3 8.32 -11.38 -0.67
C THR A 3 8.34 -10.09 -1.50
N ASN A 4 8.07 -8.93 -0.87
CA ASN A 4 8.13 -7.63 -1.56
C ASN A 4 9.53 -7.36 -2.12
N SER A 5 10.58 -7.66 -1.35
CA SER A 5 11.96 -7.58 -1.83
C SER A 5 12.19 -8.41 -3.09
N LYS A 6 11.71 -9.66 -3.11
CA LYS A 6 11.83 -10.58 -4.25
C LYS A 6 11.10 -10.05 -5.48
N ASP A 7 9.89 -9.52 -5.32
CA ASP A 7 9.10 -9.00 -6.45
C ASP A 7 9.75 -7.76 -7.05
N LEU A 8 10.19 -6.81 -6.22
CA LEU A 8 10.92 -5.63 -6.65
C LEU A 8 12.23 -6.02 -7.33
N THR A 9 13.00 -6.94 -6.75
CA THR A 9 14.24 -7.47 -7.33
C THR A 9 13.99 -8.10 -8.70
N ASN A 10 12.93 -8.89 -8.85
CA ASN A 10 12.56 -9.48 -10.13
C ASN A 10 12.16 -8.42 -11.16
N LEU A 11 11.40 -7.39 -10.75
CA LEU A 11 10.99 -6.30 -11.62
C LEU A 11 12.21 -5.51 -12.12
N LEU A 12 13.06 -5.05 -11.21
CA LEU A 12 14.29 -4.33 -11.55
C LEU A 12 15.24 -5.20 -12.37
N GLY A 13 15.31 -6.50 -12.10
CA GLY A 13 16.10 -7.46 -12.90
C GLY A 13 15.64 -7.55 -14.34
N ARG A 14 14.32 -7.55 -14.60
CA ARG A 14 13.77 -7.53 -15.96
C ARG A 14 14.01 -6.19 -16.67
N ALA A 15 13.98 -5.08 -15.94
CA ALA A 15 14.11 -3.74 -16.52
C ALA A 15 15.57 -3.32 -16.75
N PHE A 16 16.47 -3.62 -15.80
CA PHE A 16 17.83 -3.08 -15.73
C PHE A 16 18.92 -4.14 -15.53
N GLY A 17 18.56 -5.43 -15.49
CA GLY A 17 19.50 -6.56 -15.41
C GLY A 17 19.85 -7.01 -13.99
N ASN A 18 20.54 -8.15 -13.91
CA ASN A 18 20.78 -8.88 -12.66
C ASN A 18 21.65 -8.12 -11.64
N THR A 19 22.56 -7.26 -12.10
CA THR A 19 23.41 -6.45 -11.21
C THR A 19 22.55 -5.46 -10.42
N ALA A 20 21.67 -4.72 -11.12
CA ALA A 20 20.76 -3.77 -10.49
C ALA A 20 19.80 -4.47 -9.51
N ALA A 21 19.30 -5.65 -9.88
CA ALA A 21 18.48 -6.48 -9.00
C ALA A 21 19.21 -6.87 -7.71
N THR A 22 20.47 -7.31 -7.81
CA THR A 22 21.28 -7.70 -6.65
C THR A 22 21.55 -6.51 -5.73
N GLN A 23 21.89 -5.35 -6.29
CA GLN A 23 22.13 -4.13 -5.53
C GLN A 23 20.84 -3.65 -4.85
N LEU A 24 19.68 -3.75 -5.50
CA LEU A 24 18.40 -3.43 -4.90
C LEU A 24 18.09 -4.33 -3.71
N ALA A 25 18.29 -5.64 -3.84
CA ALA A 25 18.05 -6.58 -2.75
C ALA A 25 18.90 -6.25 -1.51
N GLN A 26 20.16 -5.87 -1.71
CA GLN A 26 21.06 -5.41 -0.65
C GLN A 26 20.56 -4.10 -0.01
N ALA A 27 20.23 -3.10 -0.83
CA ALA A 27 19.73 -1.81 -0.36
C ALA A 27 18.42 -1.95 0.44
N TRP A 28 17.50 -2.79 -0.05
CA TRP A 28 16.25 -3.13 0.64
C TRP A 28 16.50 -3.77 2.01
N SER A 29 17.48 -4.68 2.11
CA SER A 29 17.85 -5.29 3.39
C SER A 29 18.40 -4.27 4.38
N ILE A 30 19.22 -3.32 3.91
CA ILE A 30 19.80 -2.25 4.73
C ILE A 30 18.69 -1.34 5.26
N GLN A 31 17.80 -0.86 4.39
CA GLN A 31 16.68 -0.01 4.78
C GLN A 31 15.81 -0.67 5.85
N ASN A 32 15.43 -1.93 5.63
CA ASN A 32 14.62 -2.67 6.60
C ASN A 32 15.32 -2.83 7.94
N GLY A 33 16.64 -3.08 7.94
CA GLY A 33 17.43 -3.15 9.16
C GLY A 33 17.32 -1.87 9.97
N TYR A 34 17.51 -0.72 9.33
CA TYR A 34 17.40 0.57 10.02
C TYR A 34 15.96 0.90 10.45
N LEU A 35 14.93 0.60 9.65
CA LEU A 35 13.53 0.82 10.06
C LEU A 35 13.15 -0.03 11.28
N VAL A 36 13.62 -1.29 11.33
CA VAL A 36 13.45 -2.15 12.51
C VAL A 36 14.20 -1.59 13.72
N ASP A 37 15.45 -1.17 13.53
CA ASP A 37 16.24 -0.56 14.62
C ASP A 37 15.62 0.74 15.13
N TYR A 38 15.03 1.54 14.25
CA TYR A 38 14.29 2.74 14.61
C TYR A 38 13.07 2.41 15.47
N ALA A 39 12.22 1.49 15.00
CA ALA A 39 11.04 1.04 15.75
C ALA A 39 11.42 0.46 17.13
N ILE A 40 12.51 -0.31 17.21
CA ILE A 40 13.06 -0.80 18.48
C ILE A 40 13.51 0.37 19.35
N GLY A 41 14.22 1.35 18.79
CA GLY A 41 14.65 2.55 19.50
C GLY A 41 13.47 3.31 20.11
N VAL A 42 12.42 3.54 19.33
CA VAL A 42 11.19 4.22 19.79
C VAL A 42 10.51 3.44 20.92
N VAL A 43 10.22 2.15 20.72
CA VAL A 43 9.47 1.35 21.72
C VAL A 43 10.26 1.10 23.01
N THR A 44 11.59 1.13 22.95
CA THR A 44 12.47 0.96 24.12
C THR A 44 12.91 2.28 24.73
N HIS A 45 12.42 3.42 24.23
CA HIS A 45 12.82 4.76 24.64
C HIS A 45 14.34 4.99 24.59
N ASN A 46 14.99 4.42 23.57
CA ASN A 46 16.42 4.56 23.31
C ASN A 46 16.67 5.55 22.17
N ASP A 47 16.74 6.83 22.52
CA ASP A 47 16.96 7.93 21.58
C ASP A 47 18.26 7.77 20.79
N ALA A 48 19.32 7.26 21.41
CA ALA A 48 20.59 7.03 20.71
C ALA A 48 20.45 6.01 19.58
N LYS A 49 19.71 4.91 19.81
CA LYS A 49 19.44 3.90 18.79
C LYS A 49 18.52 4.44 17.70
N ALA A 50 17.44 5.14 18.08
CA ALA A 50 16.52 5.74 17.12
C ALA A 50 17.23 6.79 16.23
N ASN A 51 18.00 7.70 16.82
CA ASN A 51 18.76 8.72 16.09
C ASN A 51 19.85 8.11 15.21
N GLY A 52 20.54 7.08 15.70
CA GLY A 52 21.53 6.33 14.92
C GLY A 52 20.91 5.65 13.70
N ALA A 53 19.75 5.03 13.86
CA ALA A 53 19.01 4.39 12.76
C ALA A 53 18.53 5.41 11.71
N MET A 54 17.96 6.54 12.13
CA MET A 54 17.56 7.61 11.21
C MET A 54 18.74 8.23 10.48
N SER A 55 19.87 8.44 11.17
CA SER A 55 21.10 8.91 10.52
C SER A 55 21.59 7.89 9.49
N GLY A 56 21.54 6.60 9.80
CA GLY A 56 21.88 5.52 8.85
C GLY A 56 20.98 5.52 7.61
N LEU A 57 19.68 5.74 7.77
CA LEU A 57 18.74 5.88 6.66
C LEU A 57 19.07 7.10 5.79
N VAL A 58 19.16 8.29 6.39
CA VAL A 58 19.26 9.57 5.67
C VAL A 58 20.65 9.82 5.08
N ASN A 59 21.70 9.44 5.80
CA ASN A 59 23.09 9.76 5.43
C ASN A 59 23.83 8.56 4.82
N GLY A 60 23.35 7.33 5.05
CA GLY A 60 23.93 6.11 4.49
C GLY A 60 23.12 5.55 3.34
N PHE A 61 21.92 5.06 3.64
CA PHE A 61 21.08 4.34 2.67
C PHE A 61 20.56 5.24 1.54
N ALA A 62 19.99 6.42 1.84
CA ALA A 62 19.45 7.33 0.82
C ALA A 62 20.42 7.64 -0.33
N PRO A 63 21.65 8.13 -0.09
CA PRO A 63 22.57 8.46 -1.19
C PRO A 63 23.01 7.23 -1.99
N GLN A 64 23.19 6.07 -1.34
CA GLN A 64 23.56 4.83 -2.04
C GLN A 64 22.43 4.31 -2.93
N PHE A 65 21.20 4.33 -2.42
CA PHE A 65 20.02 3.96 -3.19
C PHE A 65 19.79 4.93 -4.35
N ALA A 66 19.95 6.23 -4.11
CA ALA A 66 19.83 7.24 -5.16
C ALA A 66 20.87 7.03 -6.28
N GLN A 67 22.10 6.66 -5.92
CA GLN A 67 23.13 6.33 -6.90
C GLN A 67 22.77 5.09 -7.73
N LEU A 68 22.26 4.02 -7.10
CA LEU A 68 21.76 2.83 -7.80
C LEU A 68 20.68 3.18 -8.82
N ILE A 69 19.68 3.97 -8.40
CA ILE A 69 18.59 4.39 -9.28
C ILE A 69 19.11 5.26 -10.43
N ARG A 70 20.02 6.21 -10.15
CA ARG A 70 20.65 7.03 -11.18
C ARG A 70 21.40 6.17 -12.20
N ASP A 71 22.18 5.19 -11.76
CA ASP A 71 22.96 4.35 -12.67
C ASP A 71 22.06 3.49 -13.56
N ALA A 72 20.93 3.01 -13.04
CA ALA A 72 19.95 2.23 -13.79
C ALA A 72 19.10 3.08 -14.76
N SER A 73 18.63 4.25 -14.31
CA SER A 73 17.58 5.01 -15.00
C SER A 73 18.04 6.35 -15.60
N GLN A 74 19.19 6.88 -15.16
CA GLN A 74 19.69 8.23 -15.43
C GLN A 74 18.88 9.37 -14.79
N LEU A 75 18.02 9.07 -13.81
CA LEU A 75 17.36 10.10 -12.99
C LEU A 75 18.40 10.96 -12.23
N PRO A 76 18.13 12.26 -12.01
CA PRO A 76 19.03 13.13 -11.25
C PRO A 76 19.25 12.62 -9.81
N LEU A 77 20.52 12.53 -9.39
CA LEU A 77 20.90 12.02 -8.07
C LEU A 77 20.21 12.78 -6.93
N ASP A 78 20.19 14.10 -7.03
CA ASP A 78 19.65 14.98 -5.99
C ASP A 78 18.14 14.79 -5.84
N SER A 79 17.41 14.66 -6.95
CA SER A 79 15.96 14.40 -6.95
C SER A 79 15.63 13.07 -6.28
N VAL A 80 16.33 11.99 -6.65
CA VAL A 80 16.10 10.68 -6.02
C VAL A 80 16.49 10.71 -4.54
N THR A 81 17.59 11.39 -4.20
CA THR A 81 18.01 11.54 -2.80
C THR A 81 16.96 12.27 -1.97
N GLN A 82 16.36 13.35 -2.50
CA GLN A 82 15.30 14.10 -1.84
C GLN A 82 14.03 13.25 -1.66
N LEU A 83 13.59 12.54 -2.69
CA LEU A 83 12.43 11.64 -2.60
C LEU A 83 12.62 10.57 -1.51
N MET A 84 13.80 9.97 -1.43
CA MET A 84 14.11 8.96 -0.42
C MET A 84 14.19 9.55 0.99
N LYS A 85 14.78 10.73 1.15
CA LYS A 85 14.81 11.43 2.44
C LYS A 85 13.40 11.80 2.91
N GLN A 86 12.54 12.26 2.00
CA GLN A 86 11.15 12.54 2.34
C GLN A 86 10.43 11.26 2.78
N GLN A 87 10.57 10.14 2.05
CA GLN A 87 9.97 8.86 2.45
C GLN A 87 10.38 8.46 3.87
N MET A 88 11.65 8.64 4.24
CA MET A 88 12.12 8.31 5.60
C MET A 88 11.48 9.18 6.69
N LEU A 89 11.20 10.45 6.39
CA LEU A 89 10.51 11.35 7.32
C LEU A 89 9.03 10.95 7.49
N GLU A 90 8.37 10.57 6.40
CA GLU A 90 6.99 10.07 6.46
C GLU A 90 6.91 8.73 7.21
N ASP A 91 7.85 7.82 6.95
CA ASP A 91 7.97 6.54 7.65
C ASP A 91 8.14 6.75 9.15
N LYS A 92 9.05 7.67 9.52
CA LYS A 92 9.28 8.07 10.91
C LYS A 92 7.98 8.58 11.56
N ALA A 93 7.24 9.44 10.87
CA ALA A 93 6.05 10.09 11.42
C ALA A 93 4.96 9.07 11.81
N PHE A 94 4.61 8.14 10.91
CA PHE A 94 3.60 7.14 11.25
C PHE A 94 4.10 6.12 12.30
N ILE A 95 5.39 5.79 12.30
CA ILE A 95 5.98 4.91 13.33
C ILE A 95 5.86 5.57 14.72
N ASP A 96 6.21 6.85 14.81
CA ASP A 96 6.09 7.59 16.07
C ASP A 96 4.65 7.65 16.56
N ASP A 97 3.70 7.92 15.65
CA ASP A 97 2.29 8.02 16.00
C ASP A 97 1.68 6.71 16.47
N VAL A 98 2.02 5.56 15.85
CA VAL A 98 1.47 4.27 16.28
C VAL A 98 1.99 3.89 17.67
N PHE A 99 3.29 4.11 17.95
CA PHE A 99 3.85 3.84 19.27
C PHE A 99 3.37 4.83 20.34
N ALA A 100 3.08 6.07 19.96
CA ALA A 100 2.44 7.06 20.81
C ALA A 100 0.90 6.90 20.89
N GLN A 101 0.32 5.88 20.25
CA GLN A 101 -1.12 5.62 20.18
C GLN A 101 -1.96 6.79 19.64
N ARG A 102 -1.36 7.64 18.80
CA ARG A 102 -2.03 8.78 18.13
C ARG A 102 -2.72 8.29 16.87
N TYR A 103 -3.65 7.35 16.99
CA TYR A 103 -4.20 6.62 15.83
C TYR A 103 -4.76 7.52 14.71
N PRO A 104 -5.45 8.64 14.96
CA PRO A 104 -5.86 9.54 13.88
C PRO A 104 -4.67 10.09 13.07
N ALA A 105 -3.61 10.53 13.74
CA ALA A 105 -2.39 11.01 13.09
C ALA A 105 -1.63 9.87 12.40
N PHE A 106 -1.58 8.69 13.02
CA PHE A 106 -0.99 7.49 12.42
C PHE A 106 -1.60 7.18 11.05
N TYR A 107 -2.93 7.07 10.94
CA TYR A 107 -3.58 6.77 9.66
C TYR A 107 -3.41 7.89 8.62
N GLN A 108 -3.35 9.15 9.06
CA GLN A 108 -3.05 10.28 8.17
C GLN A 108 -1.61 10.21 7.62
N ASN A 109 -0.63 10.00 8.49
CA ASN A 109 0.78 9.94 8.10
C ASN A 109 1.12 8.66 7.33
N LEU A 110 0.41 7.57 7.61
CA LEU A 110 0.46 6.34 6.84
C LEU A 110 -0.03 6.54 5.40
N HIS A 111 -1.12 7.28 5.21
CA HIS A 111 -1.56 7.69 3.88
C HIS A 111 -0.50 8.52 3.15
N THR A 112 0.09 9.51 3.84
CA THR A 112 1.16 10.34 3.27
C THR A 112 2.38 9.50 2.86
N ALA A 113 2.84 8.60 3.72
CA ALA A 113 3.96 7.71 3.44
C ALA A 113 3.67 6.77 2.26
N TYR A 114 2.44 6.26 2.16
CA TYR A 114 2.00 5.42 1.06
C TYR A 114 1.98 6.19 -0.28
N ALA A 115 1.44 7.41 -0.28
CA ALA A 115 1.46 8.29 -1.45
C ALA A 115 2.89 8.72 -1.85
N GLN A 116 3.76 8.99 -0.88
CA GLN A 116 5.16 9.34 -1.14
C GLN A 116 5.92 8.20 -1.85
N THR A 117 5.56 6.94 -1.58
CA THR A 117 6.20 5.78 -2.24
C THR A 117 5.95 5.78 -3.75
N SER A 118 4.79 6.27 -4.22
CA SER A 118 4.48 6.30 -5.65
C SER A 118 5.34 7.29 -6.43
N GLN A 119 5.77 8.39 -5.80
CA GLN A 119 6.53 9.46 -6.46
C GLN A 119 7.84 8.97 -7.11
N LEU A 120 8.52 8.01 -6.47
CA LEU A 120 9.70 7.38 -7.08
C LEU A 120 9.31 6.51 -8.28
N GLY A 121 8.19 5.78 -8.18
CA GLY A 121 7.64 4.98 -9.27
C GLY A 121 7.28 5.84 -10.48
N ASP A 122 6.64 6.99 -10.25
CA ASP A 122 6.22 7.94 -11.30
C ASP A 122 7.44 8.53 -12.02
N ALA A 123 8.47 8.94 -11.27
CA ALA A 123 9.72 9.44 -11.84
C ALA A 123 10.42 8.37 -12.69
N LEU A 124 10.48 7.13 -12.20
CA LEU A 124 11.07 6.00 -12.93
C LEU A 124 10.29 5.65 -14.19
N ALA A 125 8.96 5.52 -14.08
CA ALA A 125 8.10 5.16 -15.20
C ALA A 125 8.20 6.19 -16.33
N THR A 126 8.14 7.49 -15.97
CA THR A 126 8.28 8.59 -16.92
C THR A 126 9.64 8.56 -17.64
N GLN A 127 10.73 8.41 -16.88
CA GLN A 127 12.08 8.35 -17.45
C GLN A 127 12.27 7.14 -18.37
N ILE A 128 11.73 5.97 -18.00
CA ILE A 128 11.79 4.76 -18.83
C ILE A 128 11.00 4.96 -20.13
N ALA A 129 9.79 5.50 -20.06
CA ALA A 129 8.95 5.73 -21.23
C ALA A 129 9.62 6.71 -22.22
N GLN A 130 10.18 7.81 -21.72
CA GLN A 130 10.91 8.79 -22.53
C GLN A 130 12.16 8.22 -23.19
N LYS A 131 12.86 7.28 -22.53
CA LYS A 131 14.07 6.65 -23.05
C LYS A 131 13.78 5.54 -24.07
N TYR A 132 12.62 4.90 -23.99
CA TYR A 132 12.24 3.79 -24.86
C TYR A 132 10.86 4.03 -25.51
N PRO A 133 10.69 5.12 -26.28
CA PRO A 133 9.39 5.49 -26.85
C PRO A 133 8.83 4.42 -27.81
N ASP A 134 9.72 3.68 -28.51
CA ASP A 134 9.31 2.59 -29.40
C ASP A 134 8.71 1.40 -28.64
N LYS A 135 9.10 1.20 -27.38
CA LYS A 135 8.62 0.09 -26.53
C LYS A 135 7.43 0.49 -25.67
N PHE A 136 7.39 1.76 -25.26
CA PHE A 136 6.35 2.32 -24.41
C PHE A 136 5.75 3.54 -25.12
N PRO A 137 4.96 3.32 -26.18
CA PRO A 137 4.31 4.41 -26.89
C PRO A 137 3.22 5.05 -26.01
N GLY A 138 2.96 6.33 -26.25
CA GLY A 138 1.96 7.11 -25.51
C GLY A 138 2.58 8.23 -24.68
N ASP A 139 1.72 9.03 -24.05
CA ASP A 139 2.15 10.08 -23.14
C ASP A 139 2.08 9.55 -21.69
N PRO A 140 3.23 9.37 -21.00
CA PRO A 140 3.24 8.95 -19.60
C PRO A 140 2.60 9.98 -18.65
N ALA A 141 2.40 11.23 -19.10
CA ALA A 141 1.74 12.29 -18.34
C ALA A 141 0.23 12.44 -18.67
N ALA A 142 -0.34 11.50 -19.44
CA ALA A 142 -1.76 11.54 -19.75
C ALA A 142 -2.63 11.33 -18.49
N GLN A 143 -3.74 12.07 -18.39
CA GLN A 143 -4.64 12.03 -17.24
C GLN A 143 -5.21 10.63 -16.95
N GLU A 144 -5.34 9.79 -17.98
CA GLU A 144 -5.78 8.40 -17.86
C GLU A 144 -4.74 7.53 -17.13
N VAL A 145 -3.45 7.82 -17.30
CA VAL A 145 -2.36 7.16 -16.56
C VAL A 145 -2.46 7.52 -15.08
N ASP A 146 -2.60 8.81 -14.77
CA ASP A 146 -2.77 9.30 -13.39
C ASP A 146 -4.01 8.68 -12.73
N THR A 147 -5.12 8.63 -13.45
CA THR A 147 -6.37 8.00 -12.98
C THR A 147 -6.16 6.53 -12.64
N ARG A 148 -5.45 5.79 -13.51
CA ARG A 148 -5.13 4.37 -13.28
C ARG A 148 -4.20 4.17 -12.09
N VAL A 149 -3.19 5.01 -11.93
CA VAL A 149 -2.28 4.95 -10.79
C VAL A 149 -3.02 5.27 -9.50
N ALA A 150 -3.82 6.34 -9.46
CA ALA A 150 -4.63 6.73 -8.32
C ALA A 150 -5.61 5.62 -7.89
N MET A 151 -6.31 5.01 -8.86
CA MET A 151 -7.20 3.87 -8.61
C MET A 151 -6.46 2.69 -7.98
N ASN A 152 -5.30 2.33 -8.53
CA ASN A 152 -4.49 1.23 -8.01
C ASN A 152 -3.99 1.51 -6.59
N LEU A 153 -3.52 2.72 -6.32
CA LEU A 153 -3.03 3.13 -5.00
C LEU A 153 -4.17 3.13 -3.98
N LEU A 154 -5.29 3.79 -4.28
CA LEU A 154 -6.40 3.93 -3.34
C LEU A 154 -7.04 2.58 -3.00
N LEU A 155 -7.25 1.70 -3.98
CA LEU A 155 -7.80 0.36 -3.72
C LEU A 155 -6.85 -0.51 -2.89
N GLN A 156 -5.54 -0.47 -3.16
CA GLN A 156 -4.55 -1.18 -2.37
C GLN A 156 -4.45 -0.64 -0.94
N GLU A 157 -4.43 0.69 -0.78
CA GLU A 157 -4.45 1.35 0.52
C GLU A 157 -5.71 0.95 1.30
N HIS A 158 -6.90 1.00 0.68
CA HIS A 158 -8.14 0.57 1.34
C HIS A 158 -8.05 -0.87 1.81
N SER A 159 -7.50 -1.77 0.98
CA SER A 159 -7.35 -3.18 1.37
C SER A 159 -6.52 -3.33 2.65
N TYR A 160 -5.45 -2.55 2.79
CA TYR A 160 -4.56 -2.60 3.94
C TYR A 160 -5.18 -1.91 5.18
N VAL A 161 -5.77 -0.74 5.02
CA VAL A 161 -6.45 -0.05 6.13
C VAL A 161 -7.64 -0.87 6.63
N ALA A 162 -8.35 -1.56 5.74
CA ALA A 162 -9.42 -2.48 6.12
C ALA A 162 -8.91 -3.65 6.96
N THR A 163 -7.78 -4.27 6.60
CA THR A 163 -7.24 -5.36 7.41
C THR A 163 -6.65 -4.87 8.73
N MET A 164 -6.16 -3.64 8.81
CA MET A 164 -5.82 -3.01 10.09
C MET A 164 -7.05 -2.77 10.96
N ALA A 165 -8.15 -2.29 10.38
CA ALA A 165 -9.41 -2.10 11.09
C ALA A 165 -9.96 -3.43 11.63
N THR A 166 -9.89 -4.51 10.85
CA THR A 166 -10.32 -5.84 11.30
C THR A 166 -9.39 -6.41 12.36
N ASP A 167 -8.07 -6.19 12.28
CA ASP A 167 -7.14 -6.58 13.34
C ASP A 167 -7.45 -5.86 14.65
N ALA A 168 -7.74 -4.55 14.59
CA ALA A 168 -8.15 -3.76 15.74
C ALA A 168 -9.48 -4.28 16.35
N VAL A 169 -10.43 -4.72 15.51
CA VAL A 169 -11.66 -5.39 15.99
C VAL A 169 -11.33 -6.70 16.69
N VAL A 170 -10.56 -7.59 16.05
CA VAL A 170 -10.21 -8.92 16.59
C VAL A 170 -9.45 -8.79 17.92
N ALA A 171 -8.61 -7.76 18.05
CA ALA A 171 -7.84 -7.51 19.26
C ALA A 171 -8.55 -6.64 20.31
N GLY A 172 -9.76 -6.14 20.04
CA GLY A 172 -10.52 -5.30 20.96
C GLY A 172 -9.97 -3.87 21.15
N ARG A 173 -9.16 -3.37 20.20
CA ARG A 173 -8.50 -2.05 20.28
C ARG A 173 -9.44 -0.94 19.79
N SER A 174 -10.38 -0.54 20.65
CA SER A 174 -11.50 0.35 20.28
C SER A 174 -11.07 1.72 19.71
N ALA A 175 -10.04 2.37 20.28
CA ALA A 175 -9.58 3.67 19.78
C ALA A 175 -8.97 3.56 18.37
N GLU A 176 -8.15 2.54 18.13
CA GLU A 176 -7.57 2.27 16.81
C GLU A 176 -8.64 1.88 15.80
N LYS A 177 -9.60 1.02 16.19
CA LYS A 177 -10.75 0.65 15.35
C LYS A 177 -11.48 1.89 14.82
N THR A 178 -11.79 2.85 15.70
CA THR A 178 -12.48 4.09 15.32
C THR A 178 -11.67 4.90 14.33
N ALA A 179 -10.36 5.06 14.56
CA ALA A 179 -9.48 5.78 13.65
C ALA A 179 -9.33 5.07 12.29
N ALA A 180 -9.20 3.74 12.30
CA ALA A 180 -9.09 2.92 11.09
C ALA A 180 -10.38 3.00 10.24
N ALA A 181 -11.55 2.94 10.87
CA ALA A 181 -12.84 3.11 10.19
C ALA A 181 -12.99 4.50 9.56
N ALA A 182 -12.53 5.56 10.25
CA ALA A 182 -12.50 6.91 9.68
C ALA A 182 -11.52 7.02 8.48
N ALA A 183 -10.38 6.32 8.56
CA ALA A 183 -9.42 6.25 7.46
C ALA A 183 -9.99 5.51 6.24
N MET A 184 -10.71 4.40 6.43
CA MET A 184 -11.44 3.72 5.35
C MET A 184 -12.46 4.62 4.68
N ALA A 185 -13.25 5.38 5.46
CA ALA A 185 -14.23 6.32 4.92
C ALA A 185 -13.54 7.44 4.11
N THR A 186 -12.43 7.98 4.62
CA THR A 186 -11.63 9.01 3.93
C THR A 186 -11.04 8.48 2.62
N ASN A 187 -10.56 7.24 2.60
CA ASN A 187 -10.07 6.60 1.39
C ASN A 187 -11.22 6.36 0.39
N ALA A 188 -12.39 5.92 0.85
CA ALA A 188 -13.58 5.75 0.02
C ALA A 188 -14.00 7.06 -0.68
N ASP A 189 -13.95 8.19 0.03
CA ASP A 189 -14.20 9.51 -0.56
C ASP A 189 -13.20 9.87 -1.66
N LYS A 190 -11.91 9.56 -1.45
CA LYS A 190 -10.86 9.76 -2.47
C LYS A 190 -11.08 8.83 -3.67
N LEU A 191 -11.43 7.57 -3.43
CA LEU A 191 -11.71 6.61 -4.49
C LEU A 191 -12.90 7.05 -5.34
N ARG A 192 -13.96 7.55 -4.71
CA ARG A 192 -15.12 8.14 -5.41
C ARG A 192 -14.72 9.34 -6.26
N ALA A 193 -13.83 10.20 -5.76
CA ALA A 193 -13.35 11.38 -6.48
C ALA A 193 -12.40 11.04 -7.64
N ALA A 194 -11.64 9.94 -7.53
CA ALA A 194 -10.68 9.50 -8.55
C ALA A 194 -11.34 8.85 -9.79
N VAL A 195 -12.62 8.46 -9.71
CA VAL A 195 -13.31 7.78 -10.80
C VAL A 195 -14.04 8.80 -11.67
N PRO A 196 -13.81 8.82 -12.99
CA PRO A 196 -14.59 9.65 -13.90
C PRO A 196 -16.08 9.24 -13.90
N GLY A 197 -16.97 10.24 -13.79
CA GLY A 197 -18.42 10.07 -13.86
C GLY A 197 -19.12 9.80 -12.52
N SER A 198 -20.45 9.92 -12.51
CA SER A 198 -21.25 9.66 -11.31
C SER A 198 -21.46 8.16 -11.10
N ARG A 199 -20.86 7.59 -10.05
CA ARG A 199 -21.15 6.23 -9.56
C ARG A 199 -22.23 6.28 -8.49
N THR A 200 -23.45 6.67 -8.87
CA THR A 200 -24.60 6.72 -7.95
C THR A 200 -24.74 5.37 -7.24
N GLY A 201 -24.76 5.39 -5.90
CA GLY A 201 -24.85 4.18 -5.08
C GLY A 201 -23.51 3.61 -4.61
N PHE A 202 -22.36 4.16 -5.04
CA PHE A 202 -21.04 3.74 -4.55
C PHE A 202 -20.93 3.78 -3.03
N ASP A 203 -21.28 4.90 -2.41
CA ASP A 203 -21.16 5.07 -0.96
C ASP A 203 -21.95 4.00 -0.20
N LYS A 204 -23.12 3.62 -0.72
CA LYS A 204 -23.97 2.56 -0.13
C LYS A 204 -23.30 1.19 -0.23
N VAL A 205 -22.86 0.79 -1.42
CA VAL A 205 -22.23 -0.52 -1.66
C VAL A 205 -20.92 -0.63 -0.87
N TRP A 206 -20.11 0.42 -0.86
CA TRP A 206 -18.82 0.44 -0.19
C TRP A 206 -18.95 0.48 1.33
N ALA A 207 -19.84 1.31 1.89
CA ALA A 207 -20.08 1.33 3.33
C ALA A 207 -20.68 0.00 3.84
N ALA A 208 -21.57 -0.64 3.06
CA ALA A 208 -22.11 -1.95 3.40
C ALA A 208 -21.01 -3.03 3.45
N ARG A 209 -20.07 -2.99 2.51
CA ARG A 209 -18.89 -3.87 2.50
C ARG A 209 -18.02 -3.66 3.75
N ASP A 210 -17.65 -2.41 4.04
CA ASP A 210 -16.79 -2.11 5.19
C ASP A 210 -17.46 -2.52 6.51
N ALA A 211 -18.77 -2.28 6.66
CA ALA A 211 -19.54 -2.75 7.80
C ALA A 211 -19.52 -4.29 7.92
N ALA A 212 -19.72 -5.00 6.81
CA ALA A 212 -19.71 -6.47 6.80
C ALA A 212 -18.31 -7.05 7.10
N LEU A 213 -17.22 -6.38 6.68
CA LEU A 213 -15.85 -6.76 7.06
C LEU A 213 -15.64 -6.65 8.57
N LEU A 214 -16.03 -5.53 9.18
CA LEU A 214 -15.90 -5.33 10.62
C LEU A 214 -16.79 -6.29 11.43
N ALA A 215 -18.01 -6.57 10.95
CA ALA A 215 -18.92 -7.53 11.57
C ALA A 215 -18.36 -8.95 11.50
N TYR A 216 -17.85 -9.37 10.33
CA TYR A 216 -17.19 -10.67 10.18
C TYR A 216 -15.97 -10.82 11.09
N ALA A 217 -15.15 -9.77 11.20
CA ALA A 217 -14.01 -9.73 12.12
C ALA A 217 -14.41 -9.88 13.59
N SER A 218 -15.58 -9.34 13.97
CA SER A 218 -16.13 -9.50 15.33
C SER A 218 -16.69 -10.90 15.62
N GLY A 219 -16.74 -11.78 14.61
CA GLY A 219 -17.20 -13.16 14.73
C GLY A 219 -18.59 -13.41 14.15
N GLU A 220 -19.23 -12.42 13.53
CA GLU A 220 -20.54 -12.56 12.90
C GLU A 220 -20.45 -13.32 11.57
N ALA A 221 -20.50 -14.65 11.62
CA ALA A 221 -20.39 -15.50 10.44
C ALA A 221 -21.47 -15.23 9.37
N ALA A 222 -22.63 -14.72 9.78
CA ALA A 222 -23.74 -14.34 8.90
C ALA A 222 -23.39 -13.14 7.98
N SER A 223 -22.33 -12.39 8.27
CA SER A 223 -21.84 -11.32 7.40
C SER A 223 -21.06 -11.83 6.17
N ARG A 224 -20.67 -13.12 6.14
CA ARG A 224 -19.88 -13.69 5.03
C ARG A 224 -20.62 -13.65 3.68
N PRO A 225 -21.90 -14.07 3.56
CA PRO A 225 -22.64 -13.95 2.30
C PRO A 225 -22.84 -12.50 1.83
N ALA A 226 -22.93 -11.53 2.75
CA ALA A 226 -23.00 -10.11 2.38
C ALA A 226 -21.72 -9.66 1.65
N LEU A 227 -20.57 -10.23 2.00
CA LEU A 227 -19.29 -9.99 1.34
C LEU A 227 -19.15 -10.80 0.04
N THR A 228 -19.38 -12.11 0.10
CA THR A 228 -19.05 -13.02 -1.02
C THR A 228 -20.06 -13.01 -2.15
N ASP A 229 -21.30 -12.63 -1.86
CA ASP A 229 -22.41 -12.72 -2.81
C ASP A 229 -22.97 -11.33 -3.09
N THR A 230 -23.51 -10.64 -2.08
CA THR A 230 -24.16 -9.33 -2.25
C THR A 230 -23.19 -8.26 -2.74
N PHE A 231 -22.09 -8.03 -2.02
CA PHE A 231 -21.10 -7.02 -2.41
C PHE A 231 -20.48 -7.36 -3.77
N VAL A 232 -20.09 -8.61 -4.01
CA VAL A 232 -19.52 -9.03 -5.31
C VAL A 232 -20.49 -8.72 -6.45
N GLN A 233 -21.78 -9.03 -6.29
CA GLN A 233 -22.81 -8.76 -7.29
C GLN A 233 -23.00 -7.26 -7.52
N GLU A 234 -23.20 -6.48 -6.45
CA GLU A 234 -23.50 -5.06 -6.53
C GLU A 234 -22.31 -4.24 -7.03
N PHE A 235 -21.11 -4.54 -6.53
CA PHE A 235 -19.88 -3.86 -6.95
C PHE A 235 -19.56 -4.15 -8.42
N ALA A 236 -19.61 -5.42 -8.84
CA ALA A 236 -19.38 -5.78 -10.23
C ALA A 236 -20.37 -5.09 -11.18
N ALA A 237 -21.65 -4.98 -10.79
CA ALA A 237 -22.65 -4.27 -11.57
C ALA A 237 -22.37 -2.74 -11.62
N LEU A 238 -22.07 -2.13 -10.47
CA LEU A 238 -21.81 -0.69 -10.34
C LEU A 238 -20.56 -0.26 -11.10
N TRP A 239 -19.50 -1.06 -11.05
CA TRP A 239 -18.20 -0.79 -11.66
C TRP A 239 -18.05 -1.37 -13.06
N HIS A 240 -19.03 -2.18 -13.47
CA HIS A 240 -19.01 -2.95 -14.71
C HIS A 240 -17.79 -3.86 -14.85
N VAL A 241 -17.24 -4.37 -13.75
CA VAL A 241 -16.10 -5.29 -13.75
C VAL A 241 -16.55 -6.75 -13.64
N ASP A 242 -15.68 -7.68 -13.97
CA ASP A 242 -15.97 -9.11 -13.79
C ASP A 242 -16.11 -9.47 -12.30
N LYS A 243 -17.07 -10.34 -11.98
CA LYS A 243 -17.29 -10.79 -10.60
C LYS A 243 -16.14 -11.63 -10.04
N LEU A 244 -15.42 -12.34 -10.90
CA LEU A 244 -14.36 -13.27 -10.49
C LEU A 244 -13.20 -12.57 -9.75
N PRO A 245 -12.58 -11.50 -10.29
CA PRO A 245 -11.54 -10.77 -9.55
C PRO A 245 -12.06 -10.13 -8.26
N VAL A 246 -13.31 -9.61 -8.26
CA VAL A 246 -13.94 -9.05 -7.05
C VAL A 246 -14.10 -10.13 -5.97
N LYS A 247 -14.60 -11.31 -6.34
CA LYS A 247 -14.73 -12.45 -5.43
C LYS A 247 -13.37 -12.91 -4.90
N ALA A 248 -12.36 -13.02 -5.76
CA ALA A 248 -11.03 -13.43 -5.34
C ALA A 248 -10.42 -12.46 -4.32
N GLN A 249 -10.63 -11.15 -4.52
CA GLN A 249 -10.21 -10.11 -3.57
C GLN A 249 -10.93 -10.26 -2.22
N VAL A 250 -12.26 -10.43 -2.23
CA VAL A 250 -13.05 -10.64 -1.01
C VAL A 250 -12.62 -11.90 -0.26
N ASP A 251 -12.44 -13.02 -0.96
CA ASP A 251 -11.99 -14.28 -0.35
C ASP A 251 -10.58 -14.14 0.26
N ALA A 252 -9.69 -13.36 -0.39
CA ALA A 252 -8.38 -13.05 0.15
C ALA A 252 -8.45 -12.19 1.42
N THR A 253 -9.31 -11.17 1.47
CA THR A 253 -9.53 -10.36 2.69
C THR A 253 -10.14 -11.18 3.82
N ILE A 254 -11.12 -12.05 3.54
CA ILE A 254 -11.68 -12.98 4.54
C ILE A 254 -10.58 -13.86 5.13
N ARG A 255 -9.68 -14.38 4.28
CA ARG A 255 -8.54 -15.18 4.74
C ARG A 255 -7.64 -14.41 5.71
N VAL A 256 -7.43 -13.11 5.49
CA VAL A 256 -6.68 -12.25 6.44
C VAL A 256 -7.37 -12.24 7.80
N ILE A 257 -8.67 -11.95 7.82
CA ILE A 257 -9.46 -11.89 9.05
C ILE A 257 -9.43 -13.25 9.79
N ASP A 258 -9.51 -14.36 9.06
CA ASP A 258 -9.40 -15.70 9.63
C ASP A 258 -8.01 -15.93 10.25
N GLN A 259 -6.92 -15.48 9.60
CA GLN A 259 -5.57 -15.56 10.18
C GLN A 259 -5.41 -14.66 11.41
N GLN A 260 -6.02 -13.47 11.43
CA GLN A 260 -6.03 -12.58 12.59
C GLN A 260 -6.72 -13.24 13.78
N ARG A 261 -7.93 -13.78 13.59
CA ARG A 261 -8.69 -14.51 14.62
C ARG A 261 -7.94 -15.74 15.13
N ALA A 262 -7.25 -16.45 14.24
CA ALA A 262 -6.39 -17.58 14.58
C ALA A 262 -5.05 -17.18 15.22
N LYS A 263 -4.73 -15.88 15.32
CA LYS A 263 -3.43 -15.35 15.77
C LYS A 263 -2.24 -15.94 15.01
N SER A 264 -2.45 -16.22 13.73
CA SER A 264 -1.50 -16.90 12.85
C SER A 264 -0.52 -15.91 12.21
N SER A 265 0.40 -15.37 13.02
CA SER A 265 1.37 -14.35 12.57
C SER A 265 2.24 -14.80 11.40
N LYS A 266 2.53 -16.10 11.29
CA LYS A 266 3.33 -16.69 10.19
C LYS A 266 2.63 -16.58 8.83
N ALA A 267 1.31 -16.70 8.78
CA ALA A 267 0.54 -16.68 7.54
C ALA A 267 -0.07 -15.31 7.25
N LEU A 268 -0.25 -14.47 8.28
CA LEU A 268 -0.93 -13.19 8.19
C LEU A 268 -0.30 -12.26 7.14
N ALA A 269 1.01 -12.03 7.21
CA ALA A 269 1.69 -11.12 6.29
C ALA A 269 1.56 -11.52 4.81
N ALA A 270 1.52 -12.84 4.52
CA ALA A 270 1.32 -13.33 3.16
C ALA A 270 -0.13 -13.17 2.71
N ALA A 271 -1.10 -13.40 3.60
CA ALA A 271 -2.51 -13.18 3.33
C ALA A 271 -2.81 -11.68 3.08
N ASP A 272 -2.28 -10.78 3.92
CA ASP A 272 -2.43 -9.33 3.77
C ASP A 272 -1.93 -8.85 2.40
N ARG A 273 -0.71 -9.27 2.03
CA ARG A 273 -0.15 -8.97 0.71
C ARG A 273 -1.06 -9.50 -0.40
N ALA A 274 -1.55 -10.73 -0.29
CA ALA A 274 -2.42 -11.32 -1.30
C ALA A 274 -3.75 -10.56 -1.46
N ALA A 275 -4.35 -10.10 -0.37
CA ALA A 275 -5.56 -9.29 -0.39
C ALA A 275 -5.35 -7.93 -1.08
N ALA A 276 -4.21 -7.27 -0.80
CA ALA A 276 -3.85 -6.01 -1.45
C ALA A 276 -3.54 -6.21 -2.95
N THR A 277 -2.72 -7.21 -3.32
CA THR A 277 -2.41 -7.48 -4.74
C THR A 277 -3.64 -7.88 -5.56
N ALA A 278 -4.64 -8.52 -4.95
CA ALA A 278 -5.89 -8.89 -5.62
C ALA A 278 -6.75 -7.67 -6.04
N MET A 279 -6.42 -6.46 -5.59
CA MET A 279 -7.07 -5.23 -6.05
C MET A 279 -6.67 -4.84 -7.48
N GLN A 280 -5.44 -5.18 -7.91
CA GLN A 280 -4.89 -4.75 -9.20
C GLN A 280 -5.77 -5.12 -10.41
N PRO A 281 -6.25 -6.37 -10.59
CA PRO A 281 -7.11 -6.70 -11.73
C PRO A 281 -8.46 -5.95 -11.72
N ILE A 282 -8.95 -5.56 -10.52
CA ILE A 282 -10.16 -4.74 -10.39
C ILE A 282 -9.87 -3.31 -10.86
N ALA A 283 -8.77 -2.71 -10.40
CA ALA A 283 -8.35 -1.38 -10.81
C ALA A 283 -8.11 -1.30 -12.33
N ASP A 284 -7.42 -2.29 -12.89
CA ASP A 284 -7.09 -2.33 -14.32
C ASP A 284 -8.35 -2.44 -15.20
N SER A 285 -9.33 -3.25 -14.80
CA SER A 285 -10.58 -3.40 -15.54
C SER A 285 -11.50 -2.17 -15.46
N ALA A 286 -11.35 -1.34 -14.43
CA ALA A 286 -12.14 -0.13 -14.25
C ALA A 286 -11.72 1.03 -15.19
N VAL A 287 -10.49 1.01 -15.72
CA VAL A 287 -9.91 2.13 -16.52
C VAL A 287 -9.77 1.79 -18.01
N GLN A 288 -9.92 0.52 -18.42
CA GLN A 288 -9.83 0.09 -19.82
C GLN A 288 -11.09 0.37 -20.66
N ARG A 289 -11.91 1.36 -20.30
CA ARG A 289 -13.20 1.66 -20.94
C ARG A 289 -13.36 3.14 -21.20
#